data_AF-A0A2W4ZQ01-F1
#
_entry.id   AF-A0A2W4ZQ01-F1
#
_cell.length_a   1.000
_cell.length_b   1.000
_cell.length_c   1.000
_cell.angle_alpha   90.00
_cell.angle_beta   90.00
_cell.angle_gamma   90.00
#
_symmetry.space_group_name_H-M   'P 1'
#
loop_
_entity.id
_entity.type
_entity.pdbx_description
1 polymer ?
#
loop_
_entity_poly.entity_id
_entity_poly.type
_entity_poly.pdbx_seq_one_letter_code
_entity_poly.pdbx_strand_id
1 'polypeptide(L)'
;MSNPQTAETELLPQAESQAEYSGEALINMPKDLHQKLVEAAAQAGIDFNQYIVALLSEQNTLQAIGNVQNTLNEINQQLRPQEGARDNLRESLRETRESSASLRELSYRDQRARERRLAYDNRYVEDWESGLND
;
A
#
# COMPACT_ATOMS: atom_id res chain seq x y z
N MET A 1 27.93 -48.70 6.57
CA MET A 1 27.21 -47.58 5.95
C MET A 1 26.51 -46.84 7.08
N SER A 2 27.18 -45.86 7.68
CA SER A 2 26.70 -45.14 8.86
C SER A 2 26.14 -43.79 8.43
N ASN A 3 24.92 -43.52 8.84
CA ASN A 3 24.10 -42.38 8.48
C ASN A 3 24.52 -41.13 9.29
N PRO A 4 24.78 -39.97 8.65
CA PRO A 4 24.81 -38.70 9.35
C PRO A 4 23.94 -37.69 8.61
N GLN A 5 22.65 -37.66 8.94
CA GLN A 5 21.88 -36.43 8.82
C GLN A 5 21.53 -36.02 10.24
N THR A 6 22.45 -35.21 10.74
CA THR A 6 22.35 -34.34 11.90
C THR A 6 20.98 -33.71 11.93
N ALA A 7 20.24 -34.04 12.99
CA ALA A 7 19.06 -33.34 13.41
C ALA A 7 19.46 -31.94 13.88
N GLU A 8 19.67 -31.03 12.93
CA GLU A 8 19.65 -29.59 13.17
C GLU A 8 18.21 -29.11 12.96
N THR A 9 17.30 -29.65 13.78
CA THR A 9 16.11 -28.89 14.14
C THR A 9 16.60 -27.91 15.18
N GLU A 10 17.09 -26.79 14.68
CA GLU A 10 17.41 -25.59 15.43
C GLU A 10 16.26 -25.34 16.42
N LEU A 11 16.55 -25.65 17.68
CA LEU A 11 15.65 -25.43 18.80
C LEU A 11 15.40 -23.93 18.83
N LEU A 12 14.26 -23.50 18.28
CA LEU A 12 13.71 -22.18 18.58
C LEU A 12 13.81 -22.00 20.09
N PRO A 13 14.38 -20.88 20.59
CA PRO A 13 14.49 -20.65 22.02
C PRO A 13 13.13 -20.92 22.63
N GLN A 14 13.11 -21.90 23.53
CA GLN A 14 11.91 -22.33 24.24
C GLN A 14 11.19 -21.09 24.73
N ALA A 15 9.88 -21.03 24.48
CA ALA A 15 8.99 -19.98 24.94
C ALA A 15 9.46 -19.51 26.32
N GLU A 16 9.86 -18.25 26.35
CA GLU A 16 10.32 -17.52 27.53
C GLU A 16 9.49 -17.99 28.72
N SER A 17 10.19 -18.47 29.75
CA SER A 17 9.63 -18.83 31.04
C SER A 17 8.41 -17.98 31.36
N GLN A 18 7.25 -18.60 31.62
CA GLN A 18 6.15 -17.92 32.27
C GLN A 18 6.72 -17.27 33.54
N ALA A 19 7.05 -16.00 33.45
CA ALA A 19 7.41 -15.22 34.62
C ALA A 19 6.15 -15.26 35.49
N GLU A 20 6.25 -15.90 36.66
CA GLU A 20 5.19 -15.88 37.66
C GLU A 20 5.06 -14.43 38.16
N TYR A 21 4.21 -13.66 37.50
CA TYR A 21 3.91 -12.29 37.91
C TYR A 21 3.00 -12.34 39.14
N SER A 22 3.48 -11.84 40.29
CA SER A 22 2.66 -11.82 41.54
C SER A 22 1.48 -10.87 41.47
N GLY A 23 1.48 -9.91 40.53
CA GLY A 23 0.47 -8.86 40.43
C GLY A 23 0.58 -7.77 41.50
N GLU A 24 1.54 -7.89 42.42
CA GLU A 24 1.75 -6.92 43.51
C GLU A 24 2.90 -5.96 43.16
N ALA A 25 2.66 -4.66 43.37
CA ALA A 25 3.66 -3.63 43.18
C ALA A 25 3.72 -2.73 44.42
N LEU A 26 4.85 -2.77 45.14
CA LEU A 26 5.11 -1.86 46.25
C LEU A 26 5.78 -0.59 45.71
N ILE A 27 5.08 0.54 45.81
CA ILE A 27 5.54 1.82 45.25
C ILE A 27 5.78 2.80 46.40
N ASN A 28 7.00 3.34 46.48
CA ASN A 28 7.31 4.46 47.35
C ASN A 28 6.91 5.76 46.64
N MET A 29 6.05 6.56 47.26
CA MET A 29 5.60 7.84 46.70
C MET A 29 5.67 8.98 47.74
N PRO A 30 5.94 10.23 47.30
CA PRO A 30 5.85 11.40 48.16
C PRO A 30 4.46 11.50 48.82
N LYS A 31 4.41 11.92 50.08
CA LYS A 31 3.17 12.02 50.86
C LYS A 31 2.11 12.87 50.17
N ASP A 32 2.52 14.00 49.62
CA ASP A 32 1.62 14.93 48.93
C ASP A 32 1.01 14.32 47.67
N LEU A 33 1.77 13.50 46.95
CA LEU A 33 1.27 12.79 45.76
C LEU A 33 0.29 11.69 46.16
N HIS A 34 0.64 10.89 47.17
CA HIS A 34 -0.24 9.87 47.71
C HIS A 34 -1.59 10.47 48.15
N GLN A 35 -1.54 11.57 48.91
CA GLN A 35 -2.74 12.26 49.37
C GLN A 35 -3.63 12.69 48.20
N LYS A 36 -3.08 13.37 47.20
CA LYS A 36 -3.84 13.83 46.02
C LYS A 36 -4.50 12.67 45.27
N LEU A 37 -3.79 11.55 45.11
CA LEU A 37 -4.31 10.38 44.42
C LEU A 37 -5.41 9.67 45.22
N VAL A 38 -5.28 9.60 46.55
CA VAL A 38 -6.35 9.08 47.43
C VAL A 38 -7.60 9.95 47.37
N GLU A 39 -7.44 11.28 47.41
CA GLU A 39 -8.57 12.21 47.27
C GLU A 39 -9.24 12.08 45.91
N ALA A 40 -8.47 11.96 44.83
CA ALA A 40 -8.99 11.75 43.48
C ALA A 40 -9.73 10.41 43.33
N ALA A 41 -9.20 9.33 43.91
CA ALA A 41 -9.86 8.02 43.95
C ALA A 41 -11.20 8.09 44.69
N ALA A 42 -11.23 8.77 45.85
CA ALA A 42 -12.45 8.99 46.62
C ALA A 42 -13.50 9.81 45.86
N GLN A 43 -13.07 10.86 45.13
CA GLN A 43 -13.95 11.65 44.27
C GLN A 43 -14.52 10.83 43.10
N ALA A 44 -13.71 9.91 42.54
CA ALA A 44 -14.14 8.97 41.51
C ALA A 44 -15.01 7.83 42.06
N GLY A 45 -15.14 7.70 43.39
CA GLY A 45 -15.94 6.66 44.04
C GLY A 45 -15.36 5.25 43.92
N ILE A 46 -14.05 5.13 43.70
CA ILE A 46 -13.36 3.84 43.55
C ILE A 46 -12.20 3.69 44.52
N ASP A 47 -11.79 2.44 44.76
CA ASP A 47 -10.65 2.14 45.63
C ASP A 47 -9.35 2.72 45.05
N PHE A 48 -8.42 3.09 45.93
CA PHE A 48 -7.14 3.67 45.55
C PHE A 48 -6.36 2.78 44.57
N ASN A 49 -6.27 1.47 44.82
CA ASN A 49 -5.53 0.57 43.92
C ASN A 49 -6.20 0.48 42.55
N GLN A 50 -7.53 0.46 42.50
CA GLN A 50 -8.28 0.48 41.24
C GLN A 50 -8.03 1.78 40.47
N TYR A 51 -7.98 2.91 41.18
CA TYR A 51 -7.68 4.20 40.57
C TYR A 51 -6.27 4.23 39.98
N ILE A 52 -5.26 3.70 40.69
CA ILE A 52 -3.89 3.59 40.16
C ILE A 52 -3.84 2.70 38.91
N VAL A 53 -4.49 1.53 38.94
CA VAL A 53 -4.55 0.62 37.78
C VAL A 53 -5.25 1.28 36.60
N ALA A 54 -6.32 2.05 36.84
CA ALA A 54 -7.03 2.78 35.80
C ALA A 54 -6.12 3.84 35.14
N LEU A 55 -5.41 4.64 35.94
CA LEU A 55 -4.46 5.63 35.43
C LEU A 55 -3.33 5.00 34.61
N LEU A 56 -2.76 3.88 35.08
CA LEU A 56 -1.72 3.15 34.35
C LEU A 56 -2.25 2.58 33.03
N SER A 57 -3.48 2.07 33.03
CA SER A 57 -4.14 1.53 31.83
C SER A 57 -4.43 2.63 30.81
N GLU A 58 -4.92 3.78 31.27
CA GLU A 58 -5.15 4.96 30.45
C GLU A 58 -3.84 5.44 29.81
N GLN A 59 -2.78 5.59 30.60
CA GLN A 59 -1.47 6.01 30.10
C GLN A 59 -0.90 5.04 29.05
N ASN A 60 -1.02 3.72 29.28
CA ASN A 60 -0.63 2.71 28.29
C ASN A 60 -1.45 2.81 27.01
N THR A 61 -2.76 3.06 27.12
CA THR A 61 -3.66 3.23 25.98
C THR A 61 -3.26 4.46 25.15
N LEU A 62 -2.98 5.59 25.81
CA LEU A 62 -2.53 6.81 25.14
C LEU A 62 -1.21 6.60 24.40
N GLN A 63 -0.25 5.88 24.99
CA GLN A 63 1.00 5.52 24.30
C GLN A 63 0.75 4.62 23.09
N ALA A 64 -0.11 3.61 23.22
CA ALA A 64 -0.46 2.72 22.11
C ALA A 64 -1.11 3.49 20.96
N ILE A 65 -2.03 4.42 21.26
CA ILE A 65 -2.66 5.29 20.26
C ILE A 65 -1.59 6.16 19.55
N GLY A 66 -0.66 6.74 20.29
CA GLY A 66 0.45 7.51 19.72
C GLY A 66 1.29 6.69 18.74
N ASN A 67 1.59 5.43 19.09
CA ASN A 67 2.32 4.52 18.21
C ASN A 67 1.55 4.21 16.93
N VAL A 68 0.25 3.92 17.04
CA VAL A 68 -0.61 3.68 15.88
C VAL A 68 -0.66 4.90 14.96
N GLN A 69 -0.76 6.11 15.52
CA GLN A 69 -0.73 7.34 14.73
C GLN A 69 0.60 7.49 13.97
N ASN A 70 1.72 7.18 14.60
CA ASN A 70 3.03 7.21 13.95
C ASN A 70 3.10 6.21 12.78
N THR A 71 2.68 4.96 13.00
CA THR A 71 2.63 3.94 11.94
C THR A 71 1.70 4.33 10.79
N LEU A 72 0.53 4.91 11.10
CA LEU A 72 -0.38 5.41 10.07
C LEU A 72 0.24 6.54 9.25
N ASN A 73 0.98 7.44 9.89
CA ASN A 73 1.69 8.51 9.21
C ASN A 73 2.79 7.97 8.29
N GLU A 74 3.52 6.95 8.72
CA GLU A 74 4.52 6.27 7.90
C GLU A 74 3.90 5.58 6.69
N ILE A 75 2.82 4.81 6.89
CA ILE A 75 2.09 4.14 5.80
C ILE A 75 1.57 5.18 4.80
N ASN A 76 0.95 6.27 5.27
CA ASN A 76 0.48 7.33 4.40
C ASN A 76 1.62 7.98 3.60
N GLN A 77 2.78 8.19 4.21
CA GLN A 77 3.96 8.70 3.51
C GLN A 77 4.48 7.73 2.44
N GLN A 78 4.39 6.42 2.67
CA GLN A 78 4.79 5.38 1.70
C GLN A 78 3.78 5.20 0.56
N LEU A 79 2.49 5.45 0.80
CA LEU A 79 1.44 5.32 -0.22
C LEU A 79 1.42 6.51 -1.19
N ARG A 80 1.72 7.72 -0.72
CA ARG A 80 1.82 8.94 -1.55
C ARG A 80 2.68 8.79 -2.82
N PRO A 81 3.91 8.24 -2.77
CA PRO A 81 4.71 8.06 -3.99
C PRO A 81 4.14 7.02 -4.95
N GLN A 82 3.35 6.05 -4.47
CA GLN A 82 2.73 5.06 -5.35
C GLN A 82 1.60 5.64 -6.19
N GLU A 83 0.84 6.60 -5.67
CA GLU A 83 -0.25 7.25 -6.39
C GLU A 83 0.29 8.06 -7.58
N GLY A 84 1.30 8.91 -7.35
CA GLY A 84 1.94 9.68 -8.42
C GLY A 84 2.61 8.80 -9.48
N ALA A 85 3.25 7.70 -9.08
CA ALA A 85 3.84 6.75 -10.02
C ALA A 85 2.78 6.07 -10.91
N ARG A 86 1.60 5.77 -10.35
CA ARG A 86 0.49 5.18 -11.11
C ARG A 86 -0.14 6.17 -12.08
N ASP A 87 -0.25 7.43 -11.71
CA ASP A 87 -0.80 8.46 -12.60
C ASP A 87 0.15 8.75 -13.76
N ASN A 88 1.46 8.83 -13.50
CA ASN A 88 2.47 8.94 -14.56
C ASN A 88 2.46 7.71 -15.50
N LEU A 89 2.28 6.51 -14.95
CA LEU A 89 2.15 5.29 -15.75
C LEU A 89 0.88 5.31 -16.61
N ARG A 90 -0.24 5.80 -16.08
CA ARG A 90 -1.49 5.94 -16.84
C ARG A 90 -1.35 6.91 -17.99
N GLU A 91 -0.68 8.05 -17.77
CA GLU A 91 -0.47 9.04 -18.81
C GLU A 91 0.44 8.49 -19.92
N SER A 92 1.56 7.86 -19.57
CA SER A 92 2.45 7.26 -20.59
C SER A 92 1.76 6.14 -21.39
N LEU A 93 0.89 5.34 -20.75
CA LEU A 93 0.06 4.35 -21.46
C LEU A 93 -0.96 5.00 -22.40
N ARG A 94 -1.53 6.15 -22.02
CA ARG A 94 -2.44 6.92 -22.86
C ARG A 94 -1.71 7.45 -24.10
N GLU A 95 -0.57 8.10 -23.91
CA GLU A 95 0.26 8.62 -25.00
C GLU A 95 0.69 7.51 -25.98
N THR A 96 1.05 6.34 -25.44
CA THR A 96 1.40 5.17 -26.25
C THR A 96 0.21 4.69 -27.10
N ARG A 97 -1.00 4.65 -26.51
CA ARG A 97 -2.22 4.29 -27.24
C ARG A 97 -2.54 5.30 -28.34
N GLU A 98 -2.46 6.59 -28.04
CA GLU A 98 -2.73 7.66 -29.02
C GLU A 98 -1.71 7.64 -30.18
N SER A 99 -0.42 7.44 -29.86
CA SER A 99 0.64 7.29 -30.86
C SER A 99 0.39 6.07 -31.76
N SER A 100 0.03 4.92 -31.19
CA SER A 100 -0.26 3.71 -31.96
C SER A 100 -1.52 3.83 -32.83
N ALA A 101 -2.55 4.53 -32.36
CA ALA A 101 -3.76 4.81 -33.14
C ALA A 101 -3.45 5.71 -34.34
N SER A 102 -2.65 6.75 -34.13
CA SER A 102 -2.21 7.67 -35.18
C SER A 102 -1.40 6.96 -36.27
N LEU A 103 -0.49 6.05 -35.88
CA LEU A 103 0.27 5.22 -36.82
C LEU A 103 -0.62 4.30 -37.65
N ARG A 104 -1.65 3.70 -37.04
CA ARG A 104 -2.64 2.89 -37.77
C ARG A 104 -3.41 3.74 -38.77
N GLU A 105 -3.86 4.93 -38.39
CA GLU A 105 -4.59 5.82 -39.31
C GLU A 105 -3.72 6.26 -40.50
N LEU A 106 -2.46 6.61 -40.26
CA LEU A 106 -1.48 6.92 -41.31
C LEU A 106 -1.29 5.74 -42.28
N SER A 107 -1.15 4.53 -41.75
CA SER A 107 -1.03 3.31 -42.55
C SER A 107 -2.28 3.08 -43.41
N TYR A 108 -3.48 3.22 -42.85
CA TYR A 108 -4.73 3.11 -43.61
C TYR A 108 -4.88 4.19 -44.68
N ARG A 109 -4.46 5.43 -44.40
CA ARG A 109 -4.48 6.52 -45.38
C ARG A 109 -3.56 6.25 -46.56
N ASP A 110 -2.34 5.79 -46.29
CA ASP A 110 -1.36 5.46 -47.34
C ASP A 110 -1.86 4.29 -48.20
N GLN A 111 -2.40 3.24 -47.58
CA GLN A 111 -2.99 2.11 -48.29
C GLN A 111 -4.13 2.55 -49.22
N ARG A 112 -5.08 3.36 -48.71
CA ARG A 112 -6.18 3.89 -49.54
C ARG A 112 -5.71 4.81 -50.66
N ALA A 113 -4.63 5.55 -50.46
CA ALA A 113 -4.06 6.41 -51.51
C ALA A 113 -3.45 5.56 -52.63
N ARG A 114 -2.77 4.45 -52.29
CA ARG A 114 -2.25 3.48 -53.27
C ARG A 114 -3.38 2.79 -54.04
N GLU A 115 -4.40 2.30 -53.34
CA GLU A 115 -5.58 1.68 -53.97
C GLU A 115 -6.29 2.65 -54.93
N ARG A 116 -6.45 3.92 -54.55
CA ARG A 116 -7.05 4.95 -55.43
C ARG A 116 -6.20 5.23 -56.67
N ARG A 117 -4.87 5.24 -56.57
CA ARG A 117 -3.99 5.39 -57.75
C ARG A 117 -4.12 4.20 -58.69
N LEU A 118 -4.08 2.98 -58.18
CA LEU A 118 -4.27 1.76 -58.98
C LEU A 118 -5.64 1.73 -59.67
N ALA A 119 -6.70 2.16 -58.99
CA ALA A 119 -8.04 2.26 -59.56
C ALA A 119 -8.20 3.39 -60.59
N TYR A 120 -7.32 4.40 -60.56
CA TYR A 120 -7.28 5.45 -61.58
C TYR A 120 -6.51 4.97 -62.81
N ASP A 121 -5.34 4.35 -62.61
CA ASP A 121 -4.55 3.75 -63.70
C ASP A 121 -5.35 2.67 -64.46
N ASN A 122 -6.06 1.78 -63.74
CA ASN A 122 -6.91 0.78 -64.40
C ASN A 122 -8.06 1.38 -65.20
N ARG A 123 -8.67 2.48 -64.71
CA ARG A 123 -9.75 3.15 -65.45
C ARG A 123 -9.25 3.81 -66.73
N TYR A 124 -8.02 4.32 -66.74
CA TYR A 124 -7.41 4.83 -67.96
C TYR A 124 -7.06 3.70 -68.95
N VAL A 125 -6.68 2.51 -68.49
CA VAL A 125 -6.45 1.37 -69.39
C VAL A 125 -7.76 0.90 -70.04
N GLU A 126 -8.86 0.83 -69.29
CA GLU A 126 -10.17 0.41 -69.80
C GLU A 126 -10.78 1.41 -70.81
N ASP A 127 -10.62 2.72 -70.60
CA ASP A 127 -11.09 3.77 -71.54
C ASP A 127 -10.28 3.78 -72.85
N TRP A 128 -8.99 3.41 -72.82
CA TRP A 128 -8.18 3.30 -74.04
C TRP A 128 -8.48 2.03 -74.85
N GLU A 129 -8.85 0.92 -74.20
CA GLU A 129 -9.24 -0.32 -74.89
C GLU A 129 -10.66 -0.25 -75.48
N SER A 130 -11.55 0.55 -74.89
CA SER A 130 -12.92 0.72 -75.40
C SER A 130 -13.05 1.73 -76.55
N GLY A 131 -12.07 2.62 -76.73
CA GLY A 131 -11.99 3.53 -77.89
C GLY A 131 -11.33 2.95 -79.16
N LEU A 132 -10.90 1.69 -79.14
CA LEU A 132 -10.23 1.00 -80.27
C LEU A 132 -11.13 0.01 -81.03
N ASN A 133 -12.43 -0.05 -80.69
CA ASN A 133 -13.39 -1.02 -81.24
C ASN A 133 -14.56 -0.39 -82.03
N ASP A 134 -14.42 0.84 -82.53
CA ASP A 134 -15.33 1.45 -83.51
C ASP A 134 -14.71 1.55 -84.91
#